data_AF-A0A844U192-F1
#
_entry.id   AF-A0A844U192-F1
#
_cell.length_a   1.000
_cell.length_b   1.000
_cell.length_c   1.000
_cell.angle_alpha   90.00
_cell.angle_beta   90.00
_cell.angle_gamma   90.00
#
_symmetry.space_group_name_H-M   'P 1'
#
loop_
_entity.id
_entity.type
_entity.pdbx_description
1 polymer ?
#
loop_
_entity_poly.entity_id
_entity_poly.type
_entity_poly.pdbx_seq_one_letter_code
_entity_poly.pdbx_strand_id
1 'polypeptide(L)'
;MRKIVLLLMGSVCLFFSSCKKQKTVDDLASIKVDIGENEFGYTSTNPIMIGGAKDSIGPESERIYLKELVDLDGNPIVYNRVGSCCPFATENGRYGRGLLDVYKVYVEGKKDTIELYMNMYERDTIKAPKGFKFKYEMDF
;
A
#
# COMPACT_ATOMS: atom_id res chain seq x y z
N MET A 1 -74.46 39.64 -1.34
CA MET A 1 -74.36 39.78 -2.82
C MET A 1 -72.96 40.26 -3.19
N ARG A 2 -72.40 39.71 -4.27
CA ARG A 2 -71.17 40.10 -5.02
C ARG A 2 -69.83 39.84 -4.30
N LYS A 3 -69.13 38.75 -4.63
CA LYS A 3 -68.21 38.48 -5.76
C LYS A 3 -66.77 39.00 -5.50
N ILE A 4 -65.88 38.05 -5.21
CA ILE A 4 -64.51 37.79 -5.72
C ILE A 4 -63.58 39.00 -5.89
N VAL A 5 -62.39 38.96 -5.25
CA VAL A 5 -61.07 39.19 -5.88
C VAL A 5 -60.00 38.39 -5.13
N LEU A 6 -59.24 37.58 -5.87
CA LEU A 6 -57.99 36.91 -5.45
C LEU A 6 -56.87 37.95 -5.24
N LEU A 7 -56.03 37.75 -4.23
CA LEU A 7 -54.64 38.22 -4.25
C LEU A 7 -53.75 37.16 -3.59
N LEU A 8 -52.94 36.54 -4.45
CA LEU A 8 -51.89 35.57 -4.15
C LEU A 8 -50.77 36.27 -3.37
N MET A 9 -50.42 35.76 -2.18
CA MET A 9 -49.16 36.08 -1.51
C MET A 9 -48.60 34.87 -0.78
N GLY A 10 -47.29 34.68 -0.91
CA GLY A 10 -46.49 33.85 0.00
C GLY A 10 -46.19 32.47 -0.58
N SER A 11 -45.21 32.32 -1.48
CA SER A 11 -43.77 32.22 -1.19
C SER A 11 -43.32 30.76 -1.05
N VAL A 12 -42.05 30.57 -1.39
CA VAL A 12 -41.14 29.52 -0.90
C VAL A 12 -40.83 28.37 -1.88
N CYS A 13 -39.56 28.42 -2.31
CA CYS A 13 -38.66 27.33 -2.68
C CYS A 13 -38.93 26.48 -3.92
N LEU A 14 -38.22 26.79 -5.00
CA LEU A 14 -37.57 25.77 -5.83
C LEU A 14 -36.16 26.24 -6.24
N PHE A 15 -35.29 26.47 -5.26
CA PHE A 15 -33.85 26.32 -5.51
C PHE A 15 -33.57 24.82 -5.57
N PHE A 16 -33.54 24.24 -6.76
CA PHE A 16 -32.90 22.95 -7.00
C PHE A 16 -31.39 23.15 -6.84
N SER A 17 -30.94 23.33 -5.60
CA SER A 17 -29.54 23.17 -5.27
C SER A 17 -29.24 21.68 -5.42
N SER A 18 -28.52 21.35 -6.49
CA SER A 18 -28.05 20.00 -6.76
C SER A 18 -27.27 19.51 -5.54
N CYS A 19 -27.93 18.73 -4.70
CA CYS A 19 -27.31 18.07 -3.56
C CYS A 19 -26.38 17.00 -4.14
N LYS A 20 -25.12 17.35 -4.38
CA LYS A 20 -24.08 16.35 -4.60
C LYS A 20 -24.07 15.48 -3.34
N LYS A 21 -24.46 14.21 -3.48
CA LYS A 21 -24.30 13.20 -2.42
C LYS A 21 -22.83 13.18 -2.04
N GLN A 22 -22.53 13.70 -0.85
CA GLN A 22 -21.22 13.55 -0.26
C GLN A 22 -21.13 12.13 0.28
N LYS A 23 -20.20 11.34 -0.26
CA LYS A 23 -19.99 9.94 0.14
C LYS A 23 -19.79 9.87 1.65
N THR A 24 -20.57 9.02 2.31
CA THR A 24 -20.50 8.84 3.77
C THR A 24 -19.29 7.99 4.13
N VAL A 25 -18.89 8.01 5.41
CA VAL A 25 -17.81 7.16 5.93
C VAL A 25 -18.11 5.67 5.71
N ASP A 26 -19.39 5.31 5.65
CA ASP A 26 -19.85 3.95 5.36
C ASP A 26 -19.64 3.55 3.87
N ASP A 27 -19.64 4.51 2.94
CA ASP A 27 -19.30 4.25 1.53
C ASP A 27 -17.80 3.91 1.36
N LEU A 28 -16.92 4.46 2.21
CA LEU A 28 -15.48 4.13 2.22
C LEU A 28 -15.22 2.71 2.75
N ALA A 29 -16.03 2.23 3.71
CA ALA A 29 -15.97 0.86 4.20
C ALA A 29 -16.42 -0.18 3.16
N SER A 30 -17.07 0.26 2.08
CA SER A 30 -17.53 -0.56 0.96
C SER A 30 -16.66 -0.48 -0.30
N ILE A 31 -15.47 0.15 -0.21
CA ILE A 31 -14.36 -0.24 -1.08
C ILE A 31 -14.03 -1.68 -0.70
N LYS A 32 -14.69 -2.62 -1.38
CA LYS A 32 -14.19 -3.97 -1.56
C LYS A 32 -12.83 -3.80 -2.23
N VAL A 33 -11.78 -3.69 -1.41
CA VAL A 33 -10.42 -3.98 -1.84
C VAL A 33 -10.51 -5.39 -2.36
N ASP A 34 -10.32 -5.59 -3.65
CA ASP A 34 -10.43 -6.88 -4.28
C ASP A 34 -9.52 -7.85 -3.52
N ILE A 35 -10.11 -8.76 -2.75
CA ILE A 35 -9.39 -9.78 -1.99
C ILE A 35 -9.09 -10.89 -2.99
N GLY A 36 -8.13 -10.59 -3.85
CA GLY A 36 -7.64 -11.42 -4.96
C GLY A 36 -6.28 -10.94 -5.50
N GLU A 37 -5.90 -9.69 -5.24
CA GLU A 37 -4.66 -9.04 -5.72
C GLU A 37 -4.12 -8.13 -4.60
N ASN A 38 -2.97 -8.28 -3.93
CA ASN A 38 -1.82 -9.14 -4.05
C ASN A 38 -1.21 -9.25 -2.64
N GLU A 39 -0.99 -10.46 -2.12
CA GLU A 39 -0.14 -10.72 -0.93
C GLU A 39 1.36 -10.53 -1.27
N PHE A 40 1.66 -9.44 -1.98
CA PHE A 40 2.99 -9.09 -2.46
C PHE A 40 3.92 -8.89 -1.27
N GLY A 41 5.07 -9.55 -1.33
CA GLY A 41 6.08 -9.58 -0.28
C GLY A 41 5.83 -10.55 0.86
N TYR A 42 4.63 -11.10 1.05
CA TYR A 42 4.33 -11.99 2.18
C TYR A 42 4.71 -13.44 1.94
N THR A 43 5.00 -13.81 0.70
CA THR A 43 5.35 -15.18 0.31
C THR A 43 6.58 -15.19 -0.59
N SER A 44 7.30 -16.30 -0.57
CA SER A 44 8.47 -16.50 -1.45
C SER A 44 8.12 -16.59 -2.93
N THR A 45 6.88 -16.94 -3.27
CA THR A 45 6.38 -17.00 -4.65
C THR A 45 5.97 -15.64 -5.20
N ASN A 46 5.81 -14.64 -4.34
CA ASN A 46 5.48 -13.27 -4.72
C ASN A 46 6.30 -12.27 -3.90
N PRO A 47 7.65 -12.29 -4.01
CA PRO A 47 8.52 -11.47 -3.18
C PRO A 47 8.56 -10.00 -3.66
N ILE A 48 9.13 -9.15 -2.83
CA ILE A 48 9.39 -7.75 -3.15
C ILE A 48 10.62 -7.65 -4.06
N MET A 49 10.41 -7.30 -5.32
CA MET A 49 11.46 -7.26 -6.36
C MET A 49 12.18 -5.90 -6.39
N ILE A 50 13.13 -5.71 -5.49
CA ILE A 50 13.84 -4.43 -5.29
C ILE A 50 15.03 -4.27 -6.24
N GLY A 51 15.76 -5.36 -6.48
CA GLY A 51 17.01 -5.35 -7.23
C GLY A 51 18.13 -4.61 -6.50
N GLY A 52 19.11 -4.12 -7.27
CA GLY A 52 20.29 -3.41 -6.78
C GLY A 52 21.57 -4.24 -6.72
N ALA A 53 21.49 -5.59 -6.82
CA ALA A 53 22.68 -6.44 -6.85
C ALA A 53 23.61 -6.12 -8.03
N LYS A 54 23.04 -5.82 -9.21
CA LYS A 54 23.78 -5.44 -10.42
C LYS A 54 24.68 -4.21 -10.19
N ASP A 55 24.20 -3.28 -9.36
CA ASP A 55 24.88 -2.04 -9.02
C ASP A 55 25.66 -2.15 -7.70
N SER A 56 25.82 -3.37 -7.17
CA SER A 56 26.49 -3.66 -5.89
C SER A 56 25.85 -3.01 -4.65
N ILE A 57 24.56 -2.67 -4.73
CA ILE A 57 23.78 -2.04 -3.65
C ILE A 57 22.57 -2.89 -3.22
N GLY A 58 22.54 -4.19 -3.51
CA GLY A 58 21.41 -5.07 -3.22
C GLY A 58 20.93 -5.00 -1.76
N PRO A 59 21.78 -5.35 -0.77
CA PRO A 59 21.41 -5.28 0.64
C PRO A 59 21.07 -3.87 1.14
N GLU A 60 21.65 -2.84 0.52
CA GLU A 60 21.35 -1.45 0.85
C GLU A 60 19.96 -1.05 0.34
N SER A 61 19.61 -1.46 -0.88
CA SER A 61 18.32 -1.20 -1.51
C SER A 61 17.16 -1.78 -0.70
N GLU A 62 17.34 -2.99 -0.15
CA GLU A 62 16.35 -3.59 0.77
C GLU A 62 16.15 -2.76 2.04
N ARG A 63 17.24 -2.30 2.66
CA ARG A 63 17.17 -1.49 3.89
C ARG A 63 16.55 -0.12 3.64
N ILE A 64 16.86 0.50 2.51
CA ILE A 64 16.23 1.76 2.08
C ILE A 64 14.73 1.54 1.92
N TYR A 65 14.33 0.52 1.17
CA TYR A 65 12.92 0.18 1.00
C TYR A 65 12.20 0.00 2.35
N LEU A 66 12.76 -0.79 3.27
CA LEU A 66 12.18 -1.02 4.60
C LEU A 66 12.13 0.24 5.46
N LYS A 67 13.14 1.11 5.37
CA LYS A 67 13.18 2.39 6.09
C LYS A 67 12.08 3.35 5.64
N GLU A 68 11.71 3.30 4.37
CA GLU A 68 10.66 4.14 3.81
C GLU A 68 9.24 3.56 4.03
N LEU A 69 9.12 2.32 4.48
CA LEU A 69 7.82 1.75 4.84
C LEU A 69 7.32 2.28 6.19
N VAL A 70 6.03 2.62 6.19
CA VAL A 70 5.25 2.96 7.38
C VAL A 70 3.93 2.19 7.34
N ASP A 71 3.27 2.01 8.48
CA ASP A 71 1.91 1.48 8.50
C ASP A 71 0.91 2.48 7.90
N LEU A 72 -0.36 2.08 7.76
CA LEU A 72 -1.39 2.94 7.17
C LEU A 72 -1.61 4.25 7.95
N ASP A 73 -1.33 4.25 9.25
CA ASP A 73 -1.42 5.43 10.12
C ASP A 73 -0.17 6.33 10.03
N GLY A 74 0.90 5.85 9.38
CA GLY A 74 2.16 6.57 9.22
C GLY A 74 3.20 6.27 10.30
N ASN A 75 2.98 5.26 11.13
CA ASN A 75 3.97 4.82 12.12
C ASN A 75 5.12 4.08 11.43
N PRO A 76 6.39 4.40 11.75
CA PRO A 76 7.54 3.67 11.25
C PRO A 76 7.46 2.18 11.62
N ILE A 77 7.89 1.33 10.70
CA ILE A 77 8.13 -0.08 11.02
C ILE A 77 9.51 -0.24 11.68
N VAL A 78 9.63 -1.26 12.51
CA VAL A 78 10.91 -1.83 12.94
C VAL A 78 11.10 -3.13 12.18
N TYR A 79 12.31 -3.37 11.69
CA TYR A 79 12.62 -4.54 10.87
C TYR A 79 13.92 -5.23 11.30
N ASN A 80 13.94 -6.55 11.17
CA ASN A 80 15.11 -7.38 11.46
C ASN A 80 15.24 -8.46 10.38
N ARG A 81 16.41 -8.58 9.78
CA ARG A 81 16.70 -9.66 8.83
C ARG A 81 16.83 -10.98 9.60
N VAL A 82 16.04 -11.98 9.23
CA VAL A 82 16.04 -13.29 9.90
C VAL A 82 16.78 -14.38 9.14
N GLY A 83 17.08 -14.15 7.85
CA GLY A 83 17.89 -15.07 7.06
C GLY A 83 17.68 -14.89 5.57
N SER A 84 18.16 -15.87 4.81
CA SER A 84 17.86 -16.02 3.39
C SER A 84 17.26 -17.40 3.15
N CYS A 85 16.40 -17.51 2.14
CA CYS A 85 15.76 -18.75 1.75
C CYS A 85 15.61 -18.83 0.23
N CYS A 86 14.85 -19.83 -0.22
CA CYS A 86 14.11 -19.71 -1.48
C CYS A 86 15.03 -19.50 -2.69
N PRO A 87 15.87 -20.49 -3.03
CA PRO A 87 16.80 -20.36 -4.13
C PRO A 87 16.09 -20.22 -5.47
N PHE A 88 16.59 -19.32 -6.30
CA PHE A 88 16.10 -19.08 -7.65
C PHE A 88 17.26 -18.79 -8.61
N ALA A 89 17.01 -18.92 -9.91
CA ALA A 89 17.99 -18.62 -10.95
C ALA A 89 17.97 -17.13 -11.28
N THR A 90 19.16 -16.52 -11.42
CA THR A 90 19.33 -15.11 -11.79
C THR A 90 20.75 -14.89 -12.29
N GLU A 91 20.92 -14.10 -13.36
CA GLU A 91 22.23 -13.68 -13.86
C GLU A 91 22.91 -12.65 -12.97
N ASN A 92 22.15 -11.94 -12.15
CA ASN A 92 22.63 -10.94 -11.20
C ASN A 92 23.21 -11.58 -9.92
N GLY A 93 23.10 -12.91 -9.79
CA GLY A 93 23.59 -13.68 -8.65
C GLY A 93 24.86 -14.48 -8.93
N ARG A 94 25.59 -14.85 -7.86
CA ARG A 94 26.82 -15.64 -7.99
C ARG A 94 26.49 -17.04 -8.51
N TYR A 95 27.23 -17.49 -9.53
CA TYR A 95 27.00 -18.78 -10.20
C TYR A 95 25.58 -18.93 -10.79
N GLY A 96 24.95 -17.82 -11.19
CA GLY A 96 23.62 -17.84 -11.79
C GLY A 96 22.48 -18.09 -10.79
N ARG A 97 22.71 -17.84 -9.49
CA ARG A 97 21.77 -18.15 -8.40
C ARG A 97 21.64 -17.01 -7.41
N GLY A 98 20.41 -16.83 -6.92
CA GLY A 98 20.05 -15.91 -5.85
C GLY A 98 19.30 -16.64 -4.73
N LEU A 99 19.25 -15.99 -3.57
CA LEU A 99 18.39 -16.36 -2.44
C LEU A 99 17.52 -15.14 -2.09
N LEU A 100 16.27 -15.36 -1.73
CA LEU A 100 15.45 -14.29 -1.17
C LEU A 100 15.89 -14.01 0.26
N ASP A 101 15.90 -12.73 0.65
CA ASP A 101 16.09 -12.34 2.04
C ASP A 101 14.74 -12.24 2.76
N VAL A 102 14.71 -12.69 4.00
CA VAL A 102 13.51 -12.67 4.85
C VAL A 102 13.72 -11.68 5.98
N TYR A 103 12.80 -10.73 6.10
CA TYR A 103 12.77 -9.74 7.17
C TYR A 103 11.51 -9.92 8.01
N LYS A 104 11.67 -9.87 9.33
CA LYS A 104 10.54 -9.69 10.26
C LYS A 104 10.32 -8.20 10.46
N VAL A 105 9.09 -7.75 10.24
CA VAL A 105 8.66 -6.36 10.41
C VAL A 105 7.54 -6.27 11.45
N TYR A 106 7.57 -5.24 12.27
CA TYR A 106 6.53 -4.93 13.25
C TYR A 106 6.42 -3.42 13.47
N VAL A 107 5.31 -2.96 14.05
CA VAL A 107 5.14 -1.56 14.48
C VAL A 107 5.29 -1.52 15.99
N GLU A 108 6.03 -0.54 16.52
CA GLU A 108 6.23 -0.41 17.97
C GLU A 108 4.88 -0.30 18.70
N GLY A 109 4.74 -1.08 19.78
CA GLY A 109 3.47 -1.19 20.52
C GLY A 109 2.43 -2.13 19.92
N LYS A 110 2.61 -2.63 18.68
CA LYS A 110 1.80 -3.71 18.10
C LYS A 110 2.51 -5.06 18.32
N LYS A 111 1.74 -6.12 18.57
CA LYS A 111 2.27 -7.48 18.79
C LYS A 111 2.51 -8.26 17.49
N ASP A 112 1.87 -7.83 16.41
CA ASP A 112 1.91 -8.55 15.15
C ASP A 112 3.28 -8.38 14.49
N THR A 113 3.88 -9.51 14.15
CA THR A 113 5.12 -9.57 13.37
C THR A 113 4.81 -10.20 12.03
N ILE A 114 5.20 -9.51 10.96
CA ILE A 114 4.99 -9.92 9.58
C ILE A 114 6.34 -10.35 9.00
N GLU A 115 6.35 -11.39 8.18
CA GLU A 115 7.52 -11.76 7.38
C GLU A 115 7.39 -11.18 5.97
N LEU A 116 8.44 -10.50 5.52
CA LEU A 116 8.57 -10.02 4.15
C LEU A 116 9.73 -10.73 3.45
N TYR A 117 9.46 -11.21 2.25
CA TYR A 117 10.39 -11.87 1.34
C TYR A 117 10.86 -10.85 0.30
N MET A 118 12.16 -10.61 0.22
CA MET A 118 12.75 -9.56 -0.59
C MET A 118 13.76 -10.15 -1.58
N ASN A 119 13.75 -9.61 -2.78
CA ASN A 119 14.67 -9.96 -3.85
C ASN A 119 15.54 -8.75 -4.18
N MET A 120 16.81 -8.80 -3.76
CA MET A 120 17.81 -7.79 -4.10
C MET A 120 18.49 -7.99 -5.46
N TYR A 121 18.18 -9.05 -6.20
CA TYR A 121 18.84 -9.38 -7.46
C TYR A 121 18.11 -8.81 -8.66
N GLU A 122 16.79 -9.02 -8.70
CA GLU A 122 15.92 -8.62 -9.80
C GLU A 122 15.01 -7.47 -9.39
N ARG A 123 14.82 -6.51 -10.29
CA ARG A 123 13.95 -5.35 -10.08
C ARG A 123 12.65 -5.52 -10.86
N ASP A 124 11.54 -5.18 -10.22
CA ASP A 124 10.25 -4.93 -10.86
C ASP A 124 9.66 -3.63 -10.30
N THR A 125 8.38 -3.37 -10.55
CA THR A 125 7.63 -2.23 -10.06
C THR A 125 7.61 -2.24 -8.53
N ILE A 126 8.25 -1.25 -7.93
CA ILE A 126 8.35 -1.14 -6.47
C ILE A 126 7.03 -0.62 -5.90
N LYS A 127 6.40 -1.43 -5.06
CA LYS A 127 5.12 -1.14 -4.40
C LYS A 127 5.21 -1.49 -2.91
N ALA A 128 4.41 -0.82 -2.09
CA ALA A 128 4.29 -1.17 -0.67
C ALA A 128 3.40 -2.42 -0.50
N PRO A 129 3.70 -3.35 0.43
CA PRO A 129 2.84 -4.50 0.71
C PRO A 129 1.54 -4.04 1.36
N LYS A 130 0.48 -4.84 1.24
CA LYS A 130 -0.85 -4.52 1.79
C LYS A 130 -0.79 -4.24 3.30
N GLY A 131 -1.26 -3.06 3.72
CA GLY A 131 -1.20 -2.65 5.13
C GLY A 131 0.00 -1.76 5.47
N PHE A 132 0.84 -1.48 4.48
CA PHE A 132 1.88 -0.45 4.54
C PHE A 132 1.69 0.57 3.42
N LYS A 133 2.40 1.69 3.56
CA LYS A 133 2.59 2.72 2.53
C LYS A 133 4.02 3.23 2.63
N PHE A 134 4.48 3.96 1.62
CA PHE A 134 5.74 4.71 1.72
C PHE A 134 5.52 6.01 2.48
N LYS A 135 6.52 6.42 3.26
CA LYS A 135 6.53 7.67 4.02
C LYS A 135 6.42 8.90 3.10
N TYR A 136 7.05 8.82 1.94
CA TYR A 136 7.02 9.83 0.89
C TYR A 136 6.59 9.17 -0.42
N GLU A 137 6.08 9.98 -1.36
CA GLU A 137 5.95 9.52 -2.74
C GLU A 137 7.37 9.23 -3.27
N MET A 138 7.59 7.98 -3.68
CA MET A 138 8.88 7.52 -4.17
C MET A 138 8.83 7.47 -5.70
N ASP A 139 9.66 8.28 -6.35
CA ASP A 139 9.95 8.16 -7.78
C ASP A 139 11.11 7.17 -7.94
N PHE A 140 10.82 5.96 -8.41
CA PHE A 140 11.78 4.87 -8.63
C PHE A 140 12.32 4.80 -10.05
#